data_AF-A0A925PIA5-F1
#
_entry.id   AF-A0A925PIA5-F1
#
_cell.length_a   1.000
_cell.length_b   1.000
_cell.length_c   1.000
_cell.angle_alpha   90.00
_cell.angle_beta   90.00
_cell.angle_gamma   90.00
#
_symmetry.space_group_name_H-M   'P 1'
#
loop_
_entity.id
_entity.type
_entity.pdbx_description
1 polymer ?
#
loop_
_entity_poly.entity_id
_entity_poly.type
_entity_poly.pdbx_seq_one_letter_code
_entity_poly.pdbx_strand_id
1 'polypeptide(L)'
;MFMKLIIILLSAATALTCSYNAQAYEYDEQQTQKLIVGLIKDLGGHETISKNNGKLMRCSYGGTKKVSIVKQEPFTSYIGDYRNCREKDSIRDGLYEIMLNGNEIESSSSQRSINGKLFDAAMEGNTVRVMELIKAKADVNYTEAIQKTEGGSIEEWSPLMSAIVAGKLEIVKALVKSGAWVNYLNSMAVNALWIAANKGDLEIVRYLAKQGAYLNNRNNEDITPLMAAAMNGHLEVVRFLVASKAQLNFASNVGDTALMFALGQKHTEIARLLIDSGADVNIRNSSGLTALMIAVAEGNEELVHKLLEKKADISLKTSDGRTALDLARARGLTGIAELLEKL
;
A
#
# COMPACT_ATOMS: atom_id res chain seq x y z
N MET A 1 -10.48 -17.17 12.29
CA MET A 1 -11.51 -18.09 11.73
C MET A 1 -12.90 -17.83 12.32
N PHE A 2 -13.05 -17.67 13.64
CA PHE A 2 -14.34 -17.41 14.32
C PHE A 2 -15.07 -16.09 13.92
N MET A 3 -14.36 -14.97 13.71
CA MET A 3 -15.00 -13.71 13.25
C MET A 3 -15.57 -13.81 11.82
N LYS A 4 -14.89 -14.55 10.92
CA LYS A 4 -15.40 -14.77 9.56
C LYS A 4 -16.71 -15.57 9.58
N LEU A 5 -16.86 -16.51 10.53
CA LEU A 5 -18.06 -17.32 10.67
C LEU A 5 -19.25 -16.50 11.22
N ILE A 6 -19.01 -15.57 12.15
CA ILE A 6 -20.06 -14.68 12.71
C ILE A 6 -20.55 -13.67 11.65
N ILE A 7 -19.65 -13.14 10.83
CA ILE A 7 -20.01 -12.26 9.71
C ILE A 7 -20.83 -13.01 8.65
N ILE A 8 -20.46 -14.27 8.34
CA ILE A 8 -21.22 -15.13 7.43
C ILE A 8 -22.60 -15.48 8.01
N LEU A 9 -22.70 -15.71 9.33
CA LEU A 9 -23.97 -16.02 10.00
C LEU A 9 -24.91 -14.82 10.10
N LEU A 10 -24.38 -13.61 10.33
CA LEU A 10 -25.18 -12.37 10.37
C LEU A 10 -25.60 -11.91 8.96
N SER A 11 -24.73 -12.09 7.97
CA SER A 11 -25.09 -11.86 6.55
C SER A 11 -26.08 -12.90 6.02
N ALA A 12 -25.99 -14.16 6.46
CA ALA A 12 -27.00 -15.17 6.15
C ALA A 12 -28.34 -14.90 6.85
N ALA A 13 -28.34 -14.44 8.11
CA ALA A 13 -29.55 -14.06 8.83
C ALA A 13 -30.26 -12.84 8.21
N THR A 14 -29.49 -11.83 7.75
CA THR A 14 -30.03 -10.67 7.02
C THR A 14 -30.45 -11.02 5.58
N ALA A 15 -29.78 -11.96 4.92
CA ALA A 15 -30.18 -12.47 3.62
C ALA A 15 -31.46 -13.33 3.69
N LEU A 16 -31.62 -14.17 4.72
CA LEU A 16 -32.83 -14.97 4.94
C LEU A 16 -34.04 -14.12 5.30
N THR A 17 -33.88 -13.03 6.06
CA THR A 17 -35.00 -12.12 6.36
C THR A 17 -35.41 -11.29 5.14
N CYS A 18 -34.50 -11.03 4.19
CA CYS A 18 -34.81 -10.37 2.93
C CYS A 18 -35.32 -11.31 1.82
N SER A 19 -34.96 -12.60 1.81
CA SER A 19 -35.51 -13.55 0.81
C SER A 19 -36.92 -14.04 1.15
N TYR A 20 -37.42 -13.69 2.35
CA TYR A 20 -38.75 -14.07 2.85
C TYR A 20 -39.72 -12.88 2.94
N ASN A 21 -39.59 -11.85 2.09
CA ASN A 21 -40.58 -10.77 2.06
C ASN A 21 -40.77 -10.18 0.66
N ALA A 22 -41.55 -10.88 -0.16
CA ALA A 22 -42.30 -10.29 -1.27
C ALA A 22 -43.79 -10.12 -0.96
N GLN A 23 -44.31 -10.54 0.21
CA GLN A 23 -45.70 -10.30 0.60
C GLN A 23 -45.81 -10.04 2.10
N ALA A 24 -46.46 -8.92 2.43
CA ALA A 24 -46.57 -8.31 3.74
C ALA A 24 -46.99 -9.27 4.87
N TYR A 25 -46.11 -9.48 5.86
CA TYR A 25 -46.47 -9.96 7.19
C TYR A 25 -45.57 -9.32 8.26
N GLU A 26 -46.15 -9.04 9.44
CA GLU A 26 -45.53 -8.38 10.59
C GLU A 26 -44.22 -9.04 11.06
N TYR A 27 -43.31 -8.19 11.55
CA TYR A 27 -42.04 -8.58 12.15
C TYR A 27 -42.25 -9.45 13.40
N ASP A 28 -42.02 -10.77 13.31
CA ASP A 28 -42.10 -11.68 14.46
C ASP A 28 -40.72 -11.82 15.16
N GLU A 29 -40.52 -10.98 16.17
CA GLU A 29 -39.34 -10.97 17.05
C GLU A 29 -39.12 -12.35 17.73
N GLN A 30 -40.19 -13.08 18.02
CA GLN A 30 -40.13 -14.40 18.67
C GLN A 30 -39.57 -15.48 17.75
N GLN A 31 -39.84 -15.40 16.45
CA GLN A 31 -39.37 -16.38 15.47
C GLN A 31 -37.88 -16.22 15.17
N THR A 32 -37.41 -14.97 15.07
CA THR A 32 -35.99 -14.64 14.90
C THR A 32 -35.17 -15.05 16.13
N GLN A 33 -35.70 -14.80 17.34
CA GLN A 33 -35.06 -15.26 18.58
C GLN A 33 -34.98 -16.79 18.67
N LYS A 34 -36.01 -17.53 18.22
CA LYS A 34 -35.99 -19.00 18.15
C LYS A 34 -34.92 -19.52 17.17
N LEU A 35 -34.72 -18.86 16.04
CA LEU A 35 -33.74 -19.25 15.03
C LEU A 35 -32.30 -19.12 15.55
N ILE A 36 -32.00 -17.99 16.19
CA ILE A 36 -30.69 -17.71 16.81
C ILE A 36 -30.40 -18.73 17.92
N VAL A 37 -31.40 -19.03 18.75
CA VAL A 37 -31.32 -20.04 19.81
C VAL A 37 -31.06 -21.45 19.26
N GLY A 38 -31.71 -21.84 18.15
CA GLY A 38 -31.48 -23.13 17.49
C GLY A 38 -30.03 -23.27 16.98
N LEU A 39 -29.54 -22.25 16.29
CA LEU A 39 -28.17 -22.20 15.76
C LEU A 39 -27.09 -22.30 16.85
N ILE A 40 -27.32 -21.72 18.03
CA ILE A 40 -26.39 -21.80 19.16
C ILE A 40 -26.33 -23.23 19.74
N LYS A 41 -27.46 -23.94 19.75
CA LYS A 41 -27.53 -25.34 20.20
C LYS A 41 -26.88 -26.30 19.22
N ASP A 42 -27.10 -26.10 17.92
CA ASP A 42 -26.51 -26.94 16.87
C ASP A 42 -24.97 -26.82 16.81
N LEU A 43 -24.42 -25.71 17.32
CA LEU A 43 -22.99 -25.47 17.48
C LEU A 43 -22.42 -25.98 18.81
N GLY A 44 -23.19 -26.78 19.57
CA GLY A 44 -22.73 -27.47 20.78
C GLY A 44 -22.60 -26.58 22.03
N GLY A 45 -23.22 -25.40 22.06
CA GLY A 45 -23.23 -24.52 23.23
C GLY A 45 -24.28 -24.92 24.28
N HIS A 46 -23.95 -24.82 25.56
CA HIS A 46 -24.92 -24.93 26.66
C HIS A 46 -25.39 -23.55 27.15
N GLU A 47 -26.71 -23.39 27.28
CA GLU A 47 -27.39 -22.13 27.61
C GLU A 47 -27.47 -21.84 29.11
N THR A 48 -27.22 -20.59 29.48
CA THR A 48 -27.99 -19.92 30.55
C THR A 48 -28.68 -18.70 29.94
N ILE A 49 -29.93 -18.86 29.54
CA ILE A 49 -30.79 -17.76 29.07
C ILE A 49 -31.53 -17.21 30.28
N SER A 50 -31.33 -15.94 30.62
CA SER A 50 -32.27 -15.21 31.47
C SER A 50 -33.24 -14.43 30.59
N LYS A 51 -34.54 -14.67 30.75
CA LYS A 51 -35.61 -13.89 30.12
C LYS A 51 -36.22 -12.94 31.16
N ASN A 52 -36.55 -11.72 30.76
CA ASN A 52 -37.44 -10.85 31.53
C ASN A 52 -38.56 -10.37 30.60
N ASN A 53 -39.82 -10.62 30.95
CA ASN A 53 -41.00 -10.30 30.14
C ASN A 53 -40.88 -10.68 28.64
N GLY A 54 -40.43 -11.91 28.37
CA GLY A 54 -40.32 -12.44 27.01
C GLY A 54 -39.12 -11.95 26.20
N LYS A 55 -38.35 -10.97 26.70
CA LYS A 55 -37.13 -10.46 26.03
C LYS A 55 -35.87 -11.17 26.54
N LEU A 56 -34.98 -11.50 25.60
CA LEU A 56 -33.73 -12.20 25.86
C LEU A 56 -32.73 -11.20 26.47
N MET A 57 -32.38 -11.37 27.75
CA MET A 57 -31.55 -10.39 28.46
C MET A 57 -30.06 -10.77 28.46
N ARG A 58 -29.72 -12.06 28.29
CA ARG A 58 -28.34 -12.53 28.32
C ARG A 58 -28.19 -13.85 27.58
N CYS A 59 -27.09 -13.98 26.83
CA CYS A 59 -26.59 -15.24 26.32
C CYS A 59 -25.11 -15.34 26.71
N SER A 60 -24.70 -16.46 27.30
CA SER A 60 -23.28 -16.72 27.61
C SER A 60 -22.86 -18.04 27.00
N TYR A 61 -21.71 -18.05 26.33
CA TYR A 61 -21.10 -19.25 25.76
C TYR A 61 -19.97 -19.70 26.69
N GLY A 62 -20.17 -20.84 27.36
CA GLY A 62 -19.18 -21.42 28.26
C GLY A 62 -18.12 -22.24 27.53
N GLY A 63 -17.15 -21.57 26.88
CA GLY A 63 -15.98 -22.22 26.28
C GLY A 63 -14.73 -21.33 26.36
N THR A 64 -13.78 -21.71 27.23
CA THR A 64 -12.40 -21.20 27.50
C THR A 64 -12.02 -19.70 27.37
N LYS A 65 -12.91 -18.79 27.00
CA LYS A 65 -12.70 -17.33 27.08
C LYS A 65 -13.96 -16.67 27.62
N LYS A 66 -13.91 -16.23 28.88
CA LYS A 66 -14.96 -15.40 29.50
C LYS A 66 -15.02 -14.06 28.76
N VAL A 67 -16.09 -13.83 27.99
CA VAL A 67 -16.48 -12.48 27.55
C VAL A 67 -17.51 -11.97 28.55
N SER A 68 -17.13 -10.97 29.34
CA SER A 68 -18.03 -10.32 30.29
C SER A 68 -18.52 -9.03 29.65
N ILE A 69 -19.74 -9.02 29.12
CA ILE A 69 -20.39 -7.79 28.63
C ILE A 69 -20.83 -7.01 29.87
N VAL A 70 -20.19 -5.87 30.13
CA VAL A 70 -20.57 -4.93 31.19
C VAL A 70 -21.03 -3.63 30.54
N LYS A 71 -22.33 -3.52 30.28
CA LYS A 71 -23.16 -2.33 30.51
C LYS A 71 -24.62 -2.68 30.22
N GLN A 72 -25.49 -2.33 31.16
CA GLN A 72 -26.94 -2.54 31.09
C GLN A 72 -27.55 -1.38 30.30
N GLU A 73 -27.85 -1.55 29.02
CA GLU A 73 -28.88 -0.75 28.36
C GLU A 73 -29.73 -1.62 27.42
N PRO A 74 -31.05 -1.39 27.34
CA PRO A 74 -31.92 -2.20 26.50
C PRO A 74 -31.68 -1.87 25.02
N PHE A 75 -31.50 -2.93 24.21
CA PHE A 75 -31.28 -2.90 22.75
C PHE A 75 -32.30 -2.07 21.92
N THR A 76 -33.40 -1.63 22.54
CA THR A 76 -34.50 -0.92 21.90
C THR A 76 -34.30 0.59 21.78
N SER A 77 -33.29 1.19 22.42
CA SER A 77 -33.05 2.65 22.35
C SER A 77 -32.41 3.12 21.03
N TYR A 78 -31.90 2.21 20.19
CA TYR A 78 -31.17 2.54 18.97
C TYR A 78 -31.94 2.34 17.66
N ILE A 79 -33.17 1.82 17.70
CA ILE A 79 -33.98 1.62 16.50
C ILE A 79 -35.01 2.76 16.43
N GLY A 80 -34.63 3.86 15.79
CA GLY A 80 -35.58 4.89 15.34
C GLY A 80 -36.60 4.31 14.35
N ASP A 81 -37.74 4.97 14.21
CA ASP A 81 -38.90 4.57 13.39
C ASP A 81 -38.57 4.57 11.87
N TYR A 82 -37.79 3.60 11.39
CA TYR A 82 -37.38 3.47 9.99
C TYR A 82 -38.37 2.59 9.20
N ARG A 83 -39.51 3.17 8.80
CA ARG A 83 -40.54 2.47 7.99
C ARG A 83 -40.25 2.41 6.49
N ASN A 84 -39.01 2.62 6.03
CA ASN A 84 -38.68 2.57 4.60
C ASN A 84 -37.41 1.77 4.32
N CYS A 85 -37.56 0.69 3.54
CA CYS A 85 -36.48 -0.22 3.09
C CYS A 85 -35.50 0.40 2.07
N ARG A 86 -35.29 1.73 2.08
CA ARG A 86 -34.31 2.42 1.22
C ARG A 86 -33.01 2.79 1.92
N GLU A 87 -32.89 2.50 3.21
CA GLU A 87 -31.68 2.78 4.00
C GLU A 87 -30.94 1.49 4.40
N LYS A 88 -30.62 0.65 3.40
CA LYS A 88 -29.81 -0.58 3.62
C LYS A 88 -28.45 -0.28 4.27
N ASP A 89 -27.88 0.87 3.96
CA ASP A 89 -26.58 1.28 4.50
C ASP A 89 -26.72 1.80 5.94
N SER A 90 -27.80 2.50 6.29
CA SER A 90 -27.98 3.11 7.64
C SER A 90 -28.17 2.08 8.77
N ILE A 91 -28.86 0.95 8.54
CA ILE A 91 -29.00 -0.12 9.56
C ILE A 91 -27.70 -0.90 9.70
N ARG A 92 -26.99 -1.14 8.58
CA ARG A 92 -25.67 -1.76 8.59
C ARG A 92 -24.70 -0.86 9.34
N ASP A 93 -24.69 0.42 9.03
CA ASP A 93 -23.80 1.43 9.59
C ASP A 93 -24.16 1.73 11.05
N GLY A 94 -25.44 1.64 11.45
CA GLY A 94 -25.88 1.71 12.85
C GLY A 94 -25.53 0.47 13.68
N LEU A 95 -25.61 -0.74 13.11
CA LEU A 95 -25.12 -1.96 13.77
C LEU A 95 -23.59 -2.02 13.82
N TYR A 96 -22.92 -1.48 12.80
CA TYR A 96 -21.48 -1.24 12.81
C TYR A 96 -21.12 -0.19 13.85
N GLU A 97 -21.83 0.94 13.94
CA GLU A 97 -21.62 1.96 14.97
C GLU A 97 -21.94 1.43 16.37
N ILE A 98 -22.90 0.55 16.58
CA ILE A 98 -23.13 -0.05 17.91
C ILE A 98 -22.03 -1.08 18.23
N MET A 99 -21.51 -1.80 17.24
CA MET A 99 -20.32 -2.67 17.40
C MET A 99 -19.01 -1.88 17.57
N LEU A 100 -18.93 -0.66 17.02
CA LEU A 100 -17.79 0.24 17.09
C LEU A 100 -17.89 1.24 18.26
N ASN A 101 -19.08 1.56 18.78
CA ASN A 101 -19.27 2.40 19.98
C ASN A 101 -19.34 1.54 21.25
N GLY A 102 -19.62 0.23 21.12
CA GLY A 102 -19.28 -0.77 22.13
C GLY A 102 -17.80 -1.17 22.14
N ASN A 103 -17.04 -0.72 21.14
CA ASN A 103 -15.59 -0.80 21.09
C ASN A 103 -15.05 0.60 20.79
N GLU A 104 -15.06 1.49 21.79
CA GLU A 104 -13.99 2.49 21.84
C GLU A 104 -12.71 1.76 21.42
N ILE A 105 -12.19 2.10 20.23
CA ILE A 105 -10.86 1.67 19.81
C ILE A 105 -9.91 2.54 20.62
N GLU A 106 -9.96 2.37 21.94
CA GLU A 106 -8.81 2.54 22.78
C GLU A 106 -7.82 1.49 22.28
N SER A 107 -6.87 1.95 21.47
CA SER A 107 -5.65 1.25 21.14
C SER A 107 -4.86 1.01 22.43
N SER A 108 -5.33 0.08 23.26
CA SER A 108 -4.55 -0.43 24.37
C SER A 108 -3.43 -1.26 23.75
N SER A 109 -2.25 -0.66 23.71
CA SER A 109 -0.95 -1.27 23.41
C SER A 109 -0.66 -2.58 24.18
N SER A 110 -1.55 -2.98 25.10
CA SER A 110 -1.56 -4.19 25.90
C SER A 110 -1.81 -5.48 25.09
N GLN A 111 -2.75 -5.51 24.14
CA GLN A 111 -3.28 -6.80 23.60
C GLN A 111 -2.62 -7.30 22.31
N ARG A 112 -1.78 -6.49 21.65
CA ARG A 112 -1.13 -6.88 20.38
C ARG A 112 -0.08 -7.98 20.60
N SER A 113 0.05 -8.89 19.62
CA SER A 113 1.09 -9.94 19.64
C SER A 113 2.48 -9.30 19.74
N ILE A 114 3.47 -10.06 20.23
CA ILE A 114 4.85 -9.54 20.33
C ILE A 114 5.39 -9.07 18.96
N ASN A 115 4.98 -9.74 17.88
CA ASN A 115 5.37 -9.41 16.52
C ASN A 115 4.68 -8.14 16.01
N GLY A 116 3.37 -7.98 16.28
CA GLY A 116 2.66 -6.75 15.95
C GLY A 116 3.20 -5.55 16.74
N LYS A 117 3.59 -5.75 18.00
CA LYS A 117 4.27 -4.72 18.81
C LYS A 117 5.63 -4.34 18.22
N LEU A 118 6.36 -5.30 17.63
CA LEU A 118 7.64 -5.03 16.96
C LEU A 118 7.42 -4.20 15.70
N PHE A 119 6.40 -4.56 14.92
CA PHE A 119 5.98 -3.81 13.73
C PHE A 119 5.66 -2.35 14.08
N ASP A 120 4.83 -2.11 15.10
CA ASP A 120 4.48 -0.75 15.55
C ASP A 120 5.69 0.03 16.01
N ALA A 121 6.49 -0.56 16.88
CA ALA A 121 7.67 0.10 17.42
C ALA A 121 8.67 0.48 16.30
N ALA A 122 8.78 -0.35 15.26
CA ALA A 122 9.57 -0.02 14.08
C ALA A 122 8.97 1.14 13.27
N MET A 123 7.65 1.15 13.08
CA MET A 123 6.92 2.20 12.36
C MET A 123 6.95 3.56 13.09
N GLU A 124 6.82 3.55 14.41
CA GLU A 124 6.94 4.73 15.28
C GLU A 124 8.39 5.20 15.43
N GLY A 125 9.36 4.35 15.08
CA GLY A 125 10.78 4.63 15.24
C GLY A 125 11.26 4.54 16.70
N ASN A 126 10.56 3.79 17.55
CA ASN A 126 10.92 3.58 18.94
C ASN A 126 12.06 2.55 19.07
N THR A 127 13.29 3.05 19.01
CA THR A 127 14.50 2.19 18.97
C THR A 127 14.64 1.33 20.22
N VAL A 128 14.35 1.87 21.41
CA VAL A 128 14.44 1.12 22.67
C VAL A 128 13.46 -0.04 22.64
N ARG A 129 12.21 0.23 22.27
CA ARG A 129 11.16 -0.79 22.24
C ARG A 129 11.43 -1.88 21.21
N VAL A 130 11.94 -1.52 20.03
CA VAL A 130 12.37 -2.52 19.05
C VAL A 130 13.44 -3.45 19.62
N MET A 131 14.48 -2.90 20.26
CA MET A 131 15.57 -3.70 20.83
C MET A 131 15.08 -4.65 21.95
N GLU A 132 14.14 -4.22 22.78
CA GLU A 132 13.50 -5.07 23.78
C GLU A 132 12.73 -6.23 23.15
N LEU A 133 11.94 -5.95 22.11
CA LEU A 133 11.10 -6.94 21.45
C LEU A 133 11.93 -7.97 20.67
N ILE A 134 13.02 -7.55 20.02
CA ILE A 134 14.01 -8.45 19.41
C ILE A 134 14.61 -9.38 20.47
N LYS A 135 15.06 -8.85 21.62
CA LYS A 135 15.59 -9.67 22.74
C LYS A 135 14.56 -10.65 23.28
N ALA A 136 13.29 -10.26 23.29
CA ALA A 136 12.16 -11.11 23.66
C ALA A 136 11.74 -12.11 22.56
N LYS A 137 12.56 -12.28 21.51
CA LYS A 137 12.36 -13.22 20.39
C LYS A 137 11.11 -12.93 19.55
N ALA A 138 10.76 -11.66 19.39
CA ALA A 138 9.81 -11.26 18.35
C ALA A 138 10.34 -11.69 16.98
N ASP A 139 9.46 -12.19 16.12
CA ASP A 139 9.80 -12.56 14.75
C ASP A 139 10.02 -11.28 13.92
N VAL A 140 11.28 -11.02 13.56
CA VAL A 140 11.67 -9.86 12.77
C VAL A 140 11.20 -9.92 11.31
N ASN A 141 10.75 -11.10 10.86
CA ASN A 141 10.20 -11.34 9.52
C ASN A 141 8.67 -11.45 9.51
N TYR A 142 8.01 -11.19 10.64
CA TYR A 142 6.55 -11.06 10.66
C TYR A 142 6.07 -10.03 9.64
N THR A 143 4.95 -10.31 8.99
CA THR A 143 4.32 -9.40 8.05
C THR A 143 2.98 -8.93 8.58
N GLU A 144 2.73 -7.62 8.57
CA GLU A 144 1.46 -7.02 8.93
C GLU A 144 0.68 -6.67 7.68
N ALA A 145 -0.58 -7.12 7.62
CA ALA A 145 -1.50 -6.77 6.56
C ALA A 145 -2.08 -5.38 6.83
N ILE A 146 -1.76 -4.41 5.96
CA ILE A 146 -2.21 -3.03 6.06
C ILE A 146 -3.19 -2.76 4.92
N GLN A 147 -4.35 -2.23 5.25
CA GLN A 147 -5.28 -1.66 4.30
C GLN A 147 -5.22 -0.13 4.42
N LYS A 148 -4.67 0.55 3.41
CA LYS A 148 -4.47 2.02 3.45
C LYS A 148 -5.77 2.80 3.28
N THR A 149 -6.75 2.25 2.56
CA THR A 149 -8.04 2.87 2.29
C THR A 149 -9.14 1.81 2.28
N GLU A 150 -10.37 2.18 2.65
CA GLU A 150 -11.52 1.29 2.52
C GLU A 150 -11.65 0.80 1.07
N GLY A 151 -11.75 -0.52 0.89
CA GLY A 151 -11.78 -1.16 -0.44
C GLY A 151 -10.44 -1.20 -1.18
N GLY A 152 -9.36 -0.65 -0.60
CA GLY A 152 -8.00 -0.72 -1.17
C GLY A 152 -7.36 -2.10 -1.02
N SER A 153 -6.33 -2.35 -1.82
CA SER A 153 -5.53 -3.59 -1.75
C SER A 153 -4.87 -3.76 -0.38
N ILE A 154 -4.80 -5.00 0.09
CA ILE A 154 -4.07 -5.36 1.30
C ILE A 154 -2.58 -5.42 0.97
N GLU A 155 -1.78 -4.63 1.68
CA GLU A 155 -0.33 -4.61 1.57
C GLU A 155 0.33 -5.32 2.75
N GLU A 156 1.26 -6.24 2.49
CA GLU A 156 1.96 -6.99 3.55
C GLU A 156 3.32 -6.37 3.89
N TRP A 157 3.43 -5.70 5.04
CA TRP A 157 4.63 -4.95 5.43
C TRP A 157 5.42 -5.66 6.53
N SER A 158 6.76 -5.68 6.40
CA SER A 158 7.65 -6.17 7.45
C SER A 158 8.07 -5.04 8.41
N PRO A 159 8.49 -5.36 9.65
CA PRO A 159 9.13 -4.39 10.55
C PRO A 159 10.31 -3.66 9.91
N LEU A 160 11.09 -4.34 9.05
CA LEU A 160 12.20 -3.73 8.31
C LEU A 160 11.70 -2.61 7.39
N MET A 161 10.66 -2.88 6.61
CA MET A 161 10.06 -1.88 5.71
C MET A 161 9.49 -0.70 6.51
N SER A 162 8.83 -0.96 7.64
CA SER A 162 8.30 0.10 8.53
C SER A 162 9.40 0.98 9.11
N ALA A 163 10.52 0.39 9.55
CA ALA A 163 11.67 1.15 10.04
C ALA A 163 12.29 2.05 8.96
N ILE A 164 12.26 1.62 7.69
CA ILE A 164 12.71 2.42 6.54
C ILE A 164 11.73 3.56 6.27
N VAL A 165 10.41 3.30 6.31
CA VAL A 165 9.40 4.36 6.18
C VAL A 165 9.57 5.43 7.27
N ALA A 166 9.93 5.01 8.48
CA ALA A 166 10.24 5.90 9.60
C ALA A 166 11.61 6.59 9.52
N GLY A 167 12.46 6.24 8.53
CA GLY A 167 13.80 6.81 8.34
C GLY A 167 14.80 6.45 9.46
N LYS A 168 14.58 5.35 10.20
CA LYS A 168 15.38 5.02 11.39
C LYS A 168 16.48 4.01 11.08
N LEU A 169 17.61 4.49 10.57
CA LEU A 169 18.77 3.66 10.22
C LEU A 169 19.21 2.70 11.33
N GLU A 170 19.22 3.14 12.59
CA GLU A 170 19.63 2.27 13.71
C GLU A 170 18.69 1.09 13.93
N ILE A 171 17.39 1.29 13.71
CA ILE A 171 16.38 0.22 13.75
C ILE A 171 16.57 -0.72 12.55
N VAL A 172 16.78 -0.17 11.35
CA VAL A 172 17.08 -0.94 10.13
C VAL A 172 18.30 -1.85 10.36
N LYS A 173 19.38 -1.29 10.92
CA LYS A 173 20.59 -2.06 11.26
C LYS A 173 20.30 -3.17 12.27
N ALA A 174 19.54 -2.88 13.33
CA ALA A 174 19.20 -3.85 14.36
C ALA A 174 18.37 -5.02 13.81
N LEU A 175 17.36 -4.72 12.99
CA LEU A 175 16.49 -5.73 12.37
C LEU A 175 17.29 -6.63 11.41
N VAL A 176 18.11 -6.04 10.53
CA VAL A 176 18.92 -6.84 9.58
C VAL A 176 19.95 -7.70 10.32
N LYS A 177 20.64 -7.18 11.34
CA LYS A 177 21.55 -7.97 12.18
C LYS A 177 20.84 -9.12 12.90
N SER A 178 19.55 -8.98 13.15
CA SER A 178 18.71 -9.98 13.82
C SER A 178 18.05 -10.97 12.84
N GLY A 179 18.41 -10.92 11.55
CA GLY A 179 17.93 -11.86 10.53
C GLY A 179 16.72 -11.39 9.72
N ALA A 180 16.42 -10.09 9.70
CA ALA A 180 15.38 -9.56 8.82
C ALA A 180 15.73 -9.76 7.34
N TRP A 181 14.78 -10.23 6.54
CA TRP A 181 14.93 -10.49 5.12
C TRP A 181 15.05 -9.18 4.32
N VAL A 182 16.29 -8.81 3.99
CA VAL A 182 16.61 -7.60 3.20
C VAL A 182 15.88 -7.58 1.83
N ASN A 183 15.71 -8.75 1.21
CA ASN A 183 15.09 -8.90 -0.12
C ASN A 183 13.64 -9.38 -0.08
N TYR A 184 12.97 -9.32 1.08
CA TYR A 184 11.54 -9.58 1.16
C TYR A 184 10.75 -8.64 0.24
N LEU A 185 9.74 -9.20 -0.43
CA LEU A 185 8.83 -8.50 -1.33
C LEU A 185 7.45 -8.51 -0.70
N ASN A 186 6.80 -7.35 -0.61
CA ASN A 186 5.39 -7.29 -0.24
C ASN A 186 4.47 -7.70 -1.41
N SER A 187 3.16 -7.65 -1.21
CA SER A 187 2.15 -7.94 -2.25
C SER A 187 2.22 -7.02 -3.49
N MET A 188 2.92 -5.89 -3.41
CA MET A 188 3.19 -4.99 -4.55
C MET A 188 4.53 -5.27 -5.24
N ALA A 189 5.23 -6.35 -4.85
CA ALA A 189 6.61 -6.62 -5.22
C ALA A 189 7.59 -5.48 -4.88
N VAL A 190 7.28 -4.69 -3.86
CA VAL A 190 8.18 -3.66 -3.32
C VAL A 190 9.09 -4.30 -2.27
N ASN A 191 10.40 -3.97 -2.33
CA ASN A 191 11.39 -4.38 -1.32
C ASN A 191 11.91 -3.19 -0.50
N ALA A 192 12.71 -3.49 0.53
CA ALA A 192 13.35 -2.50 1.39
C ALA A 192 14.16 -1.45 0.64
N LEU A 193 14.94 -1.86 -0.37
CA LEU A 193 15.79 -0.95 -1.15
C LEU A 193 14.97 0.03 -1.99
N TRP A 194 13.88 -0.45 -2.59
CA TRP A 194 12.96 0.38 -3.35
C TRP A 194 12.36 1.48 -2.46
N ILE A 195 11.90 1.13 -1.25
CA ILE A 195 11.31 2.11 -0.31
C ILE A 195 12.35 3.16 0.07
N ALA A 196 13.56 2.74 0.44
CA ALA A 196 14.64 3.66 0.80
C ALA A 196 15.02 4.59 -0.37
N ALA A 197 15.07 4.04 -1.59
CA ALA A 197 15.38 4.81 -2.78
C ALA A 197 14.28 5.80 -3.16
N ASN A 198 13.00 5.39 -3.05
CA ASN A 198 11.83 6.24 -3.27
C ASN A 198 11.76 7.41 -2.27
N LYS A 199 12.22 7.19 -1.02
CA LYS A 199 12.30 8.24 0.01
C LYS A 199 13.54 9.12 -0.07
N GLY A 200 14.57 8.70 -0.79
CA GLY A 200 15.83 9.45 -0.87
C GLY A 200 16.79 9.20 0.30
N ASP A 201 16.54 8.16 1.11
CA ASP A 201 17.32 7.87 2.32
C ASP A 201 18.65 7.18 1.97
N LEU A 202 19.62 7.97 1.52
CA LEU A 202 20.92 7.51 1.00
C LEU A 202 21.69 6.61 1.98
N GLU A 203 21.67 6.90 3.27
CA GLU A 203 22.35 6.05 4.27
C GLU A 203 21.72 4.67 4.39
N ILE A 204 20.39 4.59 4.32
CA ILE A 204 19.67 3.32 4.34
C ILE A 204 19.94 2.57 3.03
N VAL A 205 19.89 3.24 1.88
CA VAL A 205 20.22 2.66 0.57
C VAL A 205 21.62 2.05 0.59
N ARG A 206 22.64 2.79 1.06
CA ARG A 206 24.02 2.30 1.20
C ARG A 206 24.10 1.07 2.09
N TYR A 207 23.44 1.13 3.23
CA TYR A 207 23.43 0.03 4.18
C TYR A 207 22.81 -1.22 3.56
N LEU A 208 21.60 -1.12 2.99
CA LEU A 208 20.89 -2.24 2.38
C LEU A 208 21.70 -2.85 1.22
N ALA A 209 22.28 -2.04 0.35
CA ALA A 209 23.15 -2.52 -0.74
C ALA A 209 24.35 -3.31 -0.18
N LYS A 210 25.00 -2.83 0.89
CA LYS A 210 26.06 -3.56 1.59
C LYS A 210 25.59 -4.88 2.20
N GLN A 211 24.32 -4.99 2.57
CA GLN A 211 23.71 -6.22 3.09
C GLN A 211 23.17 -7.16 1.98
N GLY A 212 23.53 -6.90 0.70
CA GLY A 212 23.13 -7.75 -0.41
C GLY A 212 21.71 -7.50 -0.94
N ALA A 213 21.18 -6.29 -0.75
CA ALA A 213 19.92 -5.90 -1.37
C ALA A 213 20.03 -5.94 -2.91
N TYR A 214 19.02 -6.50 -3.57
CA TYR A 214 18.96 -6.54 -5.02
C TYR A 214 18.65 -5.16 -5.61
N LEU A 215 19.64 -4.59 -6.31
CA LEU A 215 19.59 -3.23 -6.86
C LEU A 215 18.52 -3.06 -7.95
N ASN A 216 18.16 -4.15 -8.63
CA ASN A 216 17.36 -4.15 -9.85
C ASN A 216 15.99 -4.81 -9.67
N ASN A 217 15.52 -5.00 -8.44
CA ASN A 217 14.17 -5.50 -8.21
C ASN A 217 13.12 -4.60 -8.86
N ARG A 218 12.08 -5.20 -9.41
CA ARG A 218 10.97 -4.53 -10.08
C ARG A 218 9.69 -4.79 -9.30
N ASN A 219 8.94 -3.73 -9.00
CA ASN A 219 7.62 -3.87 -8.37
C ASN A 219 6.56 -4.30 -9.41
N ASN A 220 5.29 -4.38 -9.03
CA ASN A 220 4.21 -4.78 -9.96
C ASN A 220 3.98 -3.81 -11.14
N GLU A 221 4.54 -2.60 -11.08
CA GLU A 221 4.55 -1.62 -12.16
C GLU A 221 5.88 -1.61 -12.92
N ASP A 222 6.70 -2.64 -12.69
CA ASP A 222 8.02 -2.81 -13.26
C ASP A 222 9.04 -1.71 -12.87
N ILE A 223 8.75 -0.95 -11.82
CA ILE A 223 9.57 0.16 -11.31
C ILE A 223 10.73 -0.37 -10.46
N THR A 224 11.93 0.07 -10.80
CA THR A 224 13.18 -0.22 -10.06
C THR A 224 13.48 0.81 -8.98
N PRO A 225 14.36 0.51 -7.99
CA PRO A 225 14.87 1.52 -7.06
C PRO A 225 15.49 2.75 -7.76
N LEU A 226 16.21 2.53 -8.87
CA LEU A 226 16.81 3.62 -9.65
C LEU A 226 15.74 4.53 -10.29
N MET A 227 14.68 3.95 -10.86
CA MET A 227 13.55 4.71 -11.39
C MET A 227 12.83 5.50 -10.30
N ALA A 228 12.56 4.87 -9.15
CA ALA A 228 11.90 5.54 -8.03
C ALA A 228 12.72 6.74 -7.52
N ALA A 229 14.04 6.58 -7.38
CA ALA A 229 14.94 7.67 -7.01
C ALA A 229 14.99 8.78 -8.08
N ALA A 230 15.01 8.41 -9.36
CA ALA A 230 15.04 9.36 -10.47
C ALA A 230 13.74 10.16 -10.59
N MET A 231 12.59 9.51 -10.43
CA MET A 231 11.25 10.12 -10.47
C MET A 231 11.03 11.13 -9.32
N ASN A 232 11.62 10.87 -8.14
CA ASN A 232 11.45 11.73 -6.97
C ASN A 232 12.61 12.73 -6.75
N GLY A 233 13.56 12.84 -7.68
CA GLY A 233 14.61 13.86 -7.59
C GLY A 233 15.76 13.56 -6.64
N HIS A 234 15.93 12.30 -6.22
CA HIS A 234 16.94 11.89 -5.23
C HIS A 234 18.32 11.69 -5.83
N LEU A 235 18.96 12.79 -6.23
CA LEU A 235 20.22 12.79 -6.98
C LEU A 235 21.34 11.95 -6.35
N GLU A 236 21.55 12.04 -5.03
CA GLU A 236 22.60 11.27 -4.37
C GLU A 236 22.33 9.76 -4.35
N VAL A 237 21.05 9.36 -4.26
CA VAL A 237 20.65 7.95 -4.36
C VAL A 237 20.88 7.45 -5.78
N VAL A 238 20.50 8.22 -6.80
CA VAL A 238 20.77 7.89 -8.20
C VAL A 238 22.28 7.73 -8.41
N ARG A 239 23.10 8.69 -7.96
CA ARG A 239 24.57 8.62 -8.03
C ARG A 239 25.09 7.31 -7.46
N PHE A 240 24.64 6.94 -6.25
CA PHE A 240 25.06 5.72 -5.60
C PHE A 240 24.64 4.46 -6.37
N LEU A 241 23.38 4.38 -6.81
CA LEU A 241 22.86 3.21 -7.54
C LEU A 241 23.58 3.03 -8.89
N VAL A 242 23.83 4.12 -9.62
CA VAL A 242 24.61 4.12 -10.87
C VAL A 242 26.05 3.67 -10.62
N ALA A 243 26.71 4.21 -9.60
CA ALA A 243 28.06 3.78 -9.21
C ALA A 243 28.10 2.30 -8.81
N SER A 244 27.00 1.80 -8.23
CA SER A 244 26.81 0.39 -7.86
C SER A 244 26.35 -0.49 -9.02
N LYS A 245 26.38 0.00 -10.26
CA LYS A 245 26.02 -0.74 -11.49
C LYS A 245 24.56 -1.24 -11.53
N ALA A 246 23.64 -0.47 -10.96
CA ALA A 246 22.21 -0.68 -11.21
C ALA A 246 21.90 -0.56 -12.72
N GLN A 247 20.93 -1.34 -13.20
CA GLN A 247 20.60 -1.40 -14.61
C GLN A 247 19.85 -0.13 -15.05
N LEU A 248 20.45 0.65 -15.96
CA LEU A 248 19.94 1.96 -16.36
C LEU A 248 18.75 1.87 -17.33
N ASN A 249 18.69 0.78 -18.09
CA ASN A 249 17.84 0.63 -19.28
C ASN A 249 16.63 -0.29 -19.06
N PHE A 250 16.34 -0.67 -17.82
CA PHE A 250 15.03 -1.25 -17.53
C PHE A 250 13.95 -0.21 -17.80
N ALA A 251 12.76 -0.71 -18.14
CA ALA A 251 11.59 0.09 -18.42
C ALA A 251 10.45 -0.31 -17.48
N SER A 252 9.59 0.64 -17.10
CA SER A 252 8.35 0.40 -16.37
C SER A 252 7.33 -0.34 -17.24
N ASN A 253 6.17 -0.66 -16.67
CA ASN A 253 5.06 -1.27 -17.41
C ASN A 253 4.51 -0.40 -18.55
N VAL A 254 4.72 0.93 -18.49
CA VAL A 254 4.40 1.89 -19.55
C VAL A 254 5.60 2.19 -20.47
N GLY A 255 6.73 1.53 -20.25
CA GLY A 255 7.92 1.64 -21.08
C GLY A 255 8.89 2.77 -20.70
N ASP A 256 8.64 3.48 -19.59
CA ASP A 256 9.50 4.59 -19.15
C ASP A 256 10.75 4.09 -18.42
N THR A 257 11.90 4.65 -18.78
CA THR A 257 13.19 4.38 -18.12
C THR A 257 13.46 5.38 -17.00
N ALA A 258 14.51 5.14 -16.19
CA ALA A 258 14.93 6.12 -15.18
C ALA A 258 15.27 7.49 -15.79
N LEU A 259 15.83 7.52 -17.00
CA LEU A 259 16.11 8.77 -17.72
C LEU A 259 14.81 9.49 -18.09
N MET A 260 13.80 8.77 -18.58
CA MET A 260 12.51 9.35 -18.93
C MET A 260 11.76 9.89 -17.70
N PHE A 261 11.80 9.18 -16.57
CA PHE A 261 11.26 9.69 -15.31
C PHE A 261 11.96 10.97 -14.85
N ALA A 262 13.29 11.02 -14.90
CA ALA A 262 14.05 12.21 -14.53
C ALA A 262 13.70 13.42 -15.42
N LEU A 263 13.57 13.20 -16.73
CA LEU A 263 13.14 14.22 -17.68
C LEU A 263 11.71 14.68 -17.39
N GLY A 264 10.73 13.78 -17.38
CA GLY A 264 9.32 14.13 -17.14
C GLY A 264 9.07 14.90 -15.85
N GLN A 265 9.90 14.68 -14.83
CA GLN A 265 9.86 15.36 -13.53
C GLN A 265 10.80 16.57 -13.42
N LYS A 266 11.47 16.95 -14.52
CA LYS A 266 12.38 18.09 -14.69
C LYS A 266 13.60 18.04 -13.77
N HIS A 267 14.07 16.85 -13.44
CA HIS A 267 15.29 16.63 -12.66
C HIS A 267 16.53 16.62 -13.56
N THR A 268 16.87 17.80 -14.11
CA THR A 268 17.96 18.00 -15.08
C THR A 268 19.28 17.34 -14.68
N GLU A 269 19.72 17.51 -13.43
CA GLU A 269 20.96 16.92 -12.93
C GLU A 269 20.96 15.39 -12.89
N ILE A 270 19.80 14.79 -12.65
CA ILE A 270 19.63 13.33 -12.68
C ILE A 270 19.65 12.86 -14.14
N ALA A 271 18.91 13.52 -15.02
CA ALA A 271 18.90 13.20 -16.44
C ALA A 271 20.32 13.29 -17.02
N ARG A 272 21.03 14.39 -16.74
CA ARG A 272 22.42 14.62 -17.15
C ARG A 272 23.34 13.50 -16.67
N LEU A 273 23.23 13.11 -15.40
CA LEU A 273 24.02 12.02 -14.81
C LEU A 273 23.74 10.67 -15.50
N LEU A 274 22.47 10.35 -15.76
CA LEU A 274 22.09 9.09 -16.41
C LEU A 274 22.59 9.04 -17.87
N ILE A 275 22.49 10.15 -18.60
CA ILE A 275 23.02 10.29 -19.97
C ILE A 275 24.54 10.11 -19.97
N ASP A 276 25.26 10.77 -19.05
CA ASP A 276 26.72 10.63 -18.90
C ASP A 276 27.13 9.21 -18.53
N SER A 277 26.28 8.49 -17.82
CA SER A 277 26.52 7.12 -17.36
C SER A 277 26.17 6.05 -18.41
N GLY A 278 25.72 6.46 -19.61
CA GLY A 278 25.44 5.56 -20.72
C GLY A 278 24.04 4.95 -20.71
N ALA A 279 23.04 5.62 -20.14
CA ALA A 279 21.65 5.26 -20.37
C ALA A 279 21.33 5.30 -21.87
N ASP A 280 20.57 4.32 -22.35
CA ASP A 280 20.13 4.28 -23.74
C ASP A 280 19.08 5.37 -23.99
N VAL A 281 19.46 6.36 -24.80
CA VAL A 281 18.65 7.55 -25.12
C VAL A 281 17.56 7.29 -26.16
N ASN A 282 17.59 6.12 -26.82
CA ASN A 282 16.71 5.75 -27.93
C ASN A 282 15.60 4.77 -27.55
N ILE A 283 15.53 4.35 -26.28
CA ILE A 283 14.38 3.59 -25.78
C ILE A 283 13.11 4.41 -26.00
N ARG A 284 12.03 3.70 -26.36
CA ARG A 284 10.70 4.27 -26.60
C ARG A 284 9.71 3.72 -25.59
N ASN A 285 8.96 4.61 -24.94
CA ASN A 285 7.87 4.19 -24.08
C ASN A 285 6.63 3.76 -24.89
N SER A 286 5.55 3.38 -24.21
CA SER A 286 4.28 2.95 -24.83
C SER A 286 3.62 4.00 -25.73
N SER A 287 3.91 5.29 -25.53
CA SER A 287 3.47 6.39 -26.40
C SER A 287 4.45 6.67 -27.56
N GLY A 288 5.50 5.85 -27.68
CA GLY A 288 6.56 6.02 -28.66
C GLY A 288 7.53 7.16 -28.34
N LEU A 289 7.44 7.77 -27.15
CA LEU A 289 8.30 8.88 -26.75
C LEU A 289 9.71 8.39 -26.43
N THR A 290 10.71 9.13 -26.88
CA THR A 290 12.14 8.96 -26.52
C THR A 290 12.56 10.01 -25.49
N ALA A 291 13.75 9.84 -24.90
CA ALA A 291 14.34 10.86 -24.03
C ALA A 291 14.46 12.23 -24.72
N LEU A 292 14.85 12.24 -26.01
CA LEU A 292 14.94 13.48 -26.81
C LEU A 292 13.60 14.19 -26.92
N MET A 293 12.52 13.45 -27.21
CA MET A 293 11.18 14.04 -27.34
C MET A 293 10.69 14.67 -26.03
N ILE A 294 10.99 14.04 -24.89
CA ILE A 294 10.63 14.57 -23.57
C ILE A 294 11.43 15.85 -23.27
N ALA A 295 12.75 15.84 -23.50
CA ALA A 295 13.60 17.03 -23.32
C ALA A 295 13.18 18.20 -24.24
N VAL A 296 12.78 17.91 -25.48
CA VAL A 296 12.20 18.92 -26.39
C VAL A 296 10.87 19.44 -25.85
N ALA A 297 9.98 18.59 -25.35
CA ALA A 297 8.70 19.03 -24.79
C ALA A 297 8.88 19.97 -23.57
N GLU A 298 9.96 19.77 -22.80
CA GLU A 298 10.37 20.66 -21.71
C GLU A 298 11.02 21.96 -22.17
N GLY A 299 11.56 22.02 -23.40
CA GLY A 299 12.34 23.15 -23.90
C GLY A 299 13.74 23.26 -23.30
N ASN A 300 14.30 22.15 -22.80
CA ASN A 300 15.63 22.14 -22.19
C ASN A 300 16.72 21.96 -23.26
N GLU A 301 17.23 23.07 -23.79
CA GLU A 301 18.26 23.08 -24.84
C GLU A 301 19.53 22.32 -24.44
N GLU A 302 19.98 22.43 -23.19
CA GLU A 302 21.17 21.74 -22.69
C GLU A 302 21.02 20.21 -22.81
N LEU A 303 19.89 19.66 -22.33
CA LEU A 303 19.65 18.23 -22.40
C LEU A 303 19.40 17.76 -23.84
N VAL A 304 18.76 18.58 -24.68
CA VAL A 304 18.63 18.29 -26.12
C VAL A 304 20.01 18.13 -26.76
N HIS A 305 20.91 19.12 -26.58
CA HIS A 305 22.28 19.04 -27.09
C HIS A 305 22.97 17.77 -26.60
N LYS A 306 22.86 17.49 -25.31
CA LYS A 306 23.53 16.34 -24.70
C LYS A 306 23.00 14.99 -25.19
N LEU A 307 21.70 14.87 -25.42
CA LEU A 307 21.10 13.68 -26.00
C LEU A 307 21.56 13.48 -27.45
N LEU A 308 21.68 14.56 -28.23
CA LEU A 308 22.20 14.52 -29.60
C LEU A 308 23.68 14.11 -29.63
N GLU A 309 24.51 14.61 -28.70
CA GLU A 309 25.90 14.15 -28.52
C GLU A 309 25.99 12.64 -28.24
N LYS A 310 24.98 12.08 -27.56
CA LYS A 310 24.83 10.65 -27.31
C LYS A 310 24.08 9.89 -28.40
N LYS A 311 23.98 10.47 -29.60
CA LYS A 311 23.38 9.86 -30.80
C LYS A 311 21.90 9.50 -30.61
N ALA A 312 21.14 10.39 -29.98
CA ALA A 312 19.69 10.29 -30.00
C ALA A 312 19.18 10.33 -31.45
N ASP A 313 18.34 9.36 -31.81
CA ASP A 313 17.77 9.22 -33.14
C ASP A 313 16.59 10.20 -33.30
N ILE A 314 16.83 11.25 -34.08
CA ILE A 314 15.85 12.31 -34.37
C ILE A 314 14.70 11.85 -35.27
N SER A 315 14.85 10.71 -35.95
CA SER A 315 13.88 10.17 -36.91
C SER A 315 12.78 9.33 -36.25
N LEU A 316 12.99 8.92 -35.00
CA LEU A 316 12.00 8.17 -34.24
C LEU A 316 10.70 8.97 -34.11
N LYS A 317 9.59 8.24 -34.07
CA LYS A 317 8.24 8.80 -34.04
C LYS A 317 7.49 8.33 -32.81
N THR A 318 6.70 9.23 -32.24
CA THR A 318 5.64 8.90 -31.29
C THR A 318 4.57 8.03 -31.95
N SER A 319 3.65 7.51 -31.14
CA SER A 319 2.52 6.70 -31.63
C SER A 319 1.55 7.49 -32.53
N ASP A 320 1.50 8.82 -32.42
CA ASP A 320 0.77 9.72 -33.33
C ASP A 320 1.60 10.17 -34.55
N GLY A 321 2.80 9.62 -34.74
CA GLY A 321 3.61 9.83 -35.94
C GLY A 321 4.49 11.07 -35.93
N ARG A 322 4.67 11.74 -34.79
CA ARG A 322 5.43 12.98 -34.64
C ARG A 322 6.88 12.72 -34.26
N THR A 323 7.80 13.45 -34.88
CA THR A 323 9.22 13.45 -34.53
C THR A 323 9.54 14.47 -33.44
N ALA A 324 10.77 14.47 -32.92
CA ALA A 324 11.23 15.52 -32.01
C ALA A 324 11.13 16.93 -32.65
N LEU A 325 11.41 17.05 -33.94
CA LEU A 325 11.28 18.31 -34.68
C LEU A 325 9.82 18.78 -34.74
N ASP A 326 8.88 17.87 -34.99
CA ASP A 326 7.43 18.20 -35.02
C ASP A 326 6.93 18.66 -33.64
N LEU A 327 7.49 18.13 -32.56
CA LEU A 327 7.20 18.58 -31.20
C LEU A 327 7.77 19.99 -30.95
N ALA A 328 9.02 20.24 -31.34
CA ALA A 328 9.67 21.54 -31.19
C ALA A 328 8.90 22.66 -31.92
N ARG A 329 8.56 22.43 -33.20
CA ARG A 329 7.79 23.38 -34.03
C ARG A 329 6.42 23.68 -33.44
N ALA A 330 5.66 22.67 -33.02
CA ALA A 330 4.33 22.87 -32.46
C ALA A 330 4.34 23.65 -31.13
N ARG A 331 5.45 23.63 -30.40
CA ARG A 331 5.63 24.39 -29.16
C ARG A 331 6.29 25.76 -29.38
N GLY A 332 6.66 26.10 -30.61
CA GLY A 332 7.34 27.36 -30.93
C GLY A 332 8.79 27.44 -30.42
N LEU A 333 9.44 26.30 -30.19
CA LEU A 333 10.83 26.23 -29.71
C LEU A 333 11.79 26.41 -30.90
N THR A 334 11.93 27.63 -31.39
CA THR A 334 12.65 27.95 -32.63
C THR A 334 14.11 27.50 -32.60
N GLY A 335 14.85 27.76 -31.50
CA GLY A 335 16.25 27.35 -31.36
C GLY A 335 16.45 25.83 -31.46
N ILE A 336 15.60 25.05 -30.76
CA ILE A 336 15.61 23.58 -30.82
C ILE A 336 15.20 23.08 -32.20
N ALA A 337 14.18 23.67 -32.82
CA ALA A 337 13.73 23.28 -34.16
C ALA A 337 14.85 23.51 -35.20
N GLU A 338 15.49 24.67 -35.18
CA GLU A 338 16.63 24.98 -36.06
C GLU A 338 17.83 24.06 -35.83
N LEU A 339 18.08 23.65 -34.57
CA LEU A 339 19.11 22.66 -34.25
C LEU A 339 18.81 21.30 -34.88
N LEU A 340 17.57 20.81 -34.72
CA LEU A 340 17.15 19.51 -35.22
C LEU A 340 17.03 19.46 -36.76
N GLU A 341 16.74 20.59 -37.41
CA GLU A 341 16.67 20.68 -38.88
C GLU A 341 18.04 20.53 -39.58
N LYS A 342 19.13 20.79 -38.85
CA LYS A 342 20.49 20.77 -39.39
C LYS A 342 21.17 19.39 -39.33
N LEU A 343 20.53 18.40 -38.71
CA LEU A 343 21.07 17.06 -38.45
C LEU A 343 20.41 16.02 -39.38
#